data_AF-A0A6A3WIJ6-F1
#
_entry.id   AF-A0A6A3WIJ6-F1
#
_cell.length_a   1.000
_cell.length_b   1.000
_cell.length_c   1.000
_cell.angle_alpha   90.00
_cell.angle_beta   90.00
_cell.angle_gamma   90.00
#
_symmetry.space_group_name_H-M   'P 1'
#
loop_
_entity.id
_entity.type
_entity.pdbx_description
1 polymer ?
#
loop_
_entity_poly.entity_id
_entity_poly.type
_entity_poly.pdbx_seq_one_letter_code
_entity_poly.pdbx_strand_id
1 'polypeptide(L)'
;MAIQVVLLALGDCSAALPSLKLTFDIQRPSMAVRGATTFDVLVAPVVTGDSVNFNGKLSVEQNGALHNFFLVDSVSYHEVINGSTRVTTCQSAEFIPDVAYVVNAIASATDVSSLSTNQTISCTNGKWLRTTFAGESYVLCSSLTTPTSRCTARI
;
A
#
# COMPACT_ATOMS: atom_id res chain seq x y z
N MET A 1 9.68 8.08 11.52
CA MET A 1 10.10 7.12 10.47
C MET A 1 9.62 7.68 9.14
N ALA A 2 10.28 7.43 8.01
CA ALA A 2 9.79 7.93 6.72
C ALA A 2 9.63 6.79 5.74
N ILE A 3 8.40 6.63 5.25
CA ILE A 3 7.99 5.71 4.20
C ILE A 3 7.33 6.59 3.15
N GLN A 4 7.85 6.58 1.94
CA GLN A 4 7.21 7.28 0.83
C GLN A 4 6.21 6.31 0.20
N VAL A 5 4.93 6.69 0.24
CA VAL A 5 3.83 5.96 -0.39
C VAL A 5 3.30 6.79 -1.55
N VAL A 6 3.40 6.27 -2.77
CA VAL A 6 2.79 6.87 -3.96
C VAL A 6 1.50 6.12 -4.27
N LEU A 7 0.39 6.86 -4.39
CA LEU A 7 -0.94 6.32 -4.67
C LEU A 7 -1.31 6.55 -6.14
N LEU A 8 -1.62 5.46 -6.84
CA LEU A 8 -2.21 5.51 -8.18
C LEU A 8 -3.56 4.80 -8.14
N ALA A 9 -4.63 5.53 -8.47
CA ALA A 9 -5.96 4.96 -8.67
C ALA A 9 -6.12 4.52 -10.13
N LEU A 10 -6.52 3.27 -10.34
CA LEU A 10 -6.83 2.72 -11.65
C LEU A 10 -8.35 2.48 -11.73
N GLY A 11 -9.09 3.31 -12.49
CA GLY A 11 -10.52 3.10 -12.68
C GLY A 11 -11.25 4.15 -13.53
N ASP A 12 -12.17 3.66 -14.37
CA ASP A 12 -13.26 4.40 -15.00
C ASP A 12 -14.50 4.43 -14.09
N CYS A 13 -15.31 5.48 -14.21
CA CYS A 13 -16.53 5.70 -13.42
C CYS A 13 -17.64 4.71 -13.80
N SER A 14 -17.52 3.47 -13.32
CA SER A 14 -18.62 2.55 -13.05
C SER A 14 -18.75 2.43 -11.53
N ALA A 15 -19.87 1.94 -11.00
CA ALA A 15 -20.17 1.85 -9.56
C ALA A 15 -19.20 0.98 -8.70
N ALA A 16 -18.01 0.65 -9.23
CA ALA A 16 -16.94 -0.05 -8.55
C ALA A 16 -15.93 0.95 -7.97
N LEU A 17 -15.61 0.79 -6.69
CA LEU A 17 -14.51 1.52 -6.05
C LEU A 17 -13.19 1.23 -6.80
N PRO A 18 -12.30 2.23 -6.99
CA PRO A 18 -11.07 2.03 -7.73
C PRO A 18 -10.09 1.14 -6.96
N SER A 19 -9.35 0.31 -7.69
CA SER A 19 -8.19 -0.40 -7.14
C SER A 19 -7.03 0.58 -6.91
N LEU A 20 -6.25 0.30 -5.87
CA LEU A 20 -5.12 1.14 -5.46
C LEU A 20 -3.81 0.39 -5.71
N LYS A 21 -2.83 1.10 -6.26
CA LYS A 21 -1.44 0.67 -6.21
C LYS A 21 -0.69 1.52 -5.20
N LEU A 22 -0.13 0.88 -4.19
CA LEU A 22 0.69 1.49 -3.15
C LEU A 22 2.15 1.13 -3.42
N THR A 23 2.92 2.10 -3.89
CA THR A 23 4.37 1.92 -4.04
C THR A 23 5.06 2.25 -2.73
N PHE A 24 5.83 1.31 -2.20
CA PHE A 24 6.64 1.48 -1.00
C PHE A 24 8.10 1.68 -1.39
N ASP A 25 8.71 2.72 -0.84
CA ASP A 25 10.15 2.96 -0.87
C ASP A 25 10.68 3.03 0.58
N ILE A 26 11.41 1.99 0.98
CA ILE A 26 11.96 1.79 2.31
C ILE A 26 13.42 2.21 2.33
N GLN A 27 13.68 3.32 3.04
CA GLN A 27 15.02 3.91 3.12
C GLN A 27 15.97 3.17 4.08
N ARG A 28 15.45 2.34 4.99
CA ARG A 28 16.26 1.58 5.95
C ARG A 28 16.29 0.10 5.56
N PRO A 29 17.45 -0.45 5.13
CA PRO A 29 17.55 -1.84 4.69
C PRO A 29 17.11 -2.87 5.74
N SER A 30 17.21 -2.54 7.03
CA SER A 30 16.73 -3.40 8.13
C SER A 30 15.20 -3.60 8.15
N MET A 31 14.46 -2.77 7.42
CA MET A 31 13.01 -2.86 7.26
C MET A 31 12.60 -3.48 5.91
N ALA A 32 13.57 -3.98 5.13
CA ALA A 32 13.29 -4.56 3.83
C ALA A 32 12.37 -5.79 3.97
N VAL A 33 11.31 -5.83 3.17
CA VAL A 33 10.40 -6.97 3.14
C VAL A 33 11.03 -8.06 2.30
N ARG A 34 11.50 -9.13 2.94
CA ARG A 34 12.21 -10.24 2.26
C ARG A 34 13.43 -9.76 1.46
N GLY A 35 14.06 -8.66 1.88
CA GLY A 35 15.20 -8.04 1.18
C GLY A 35 14.82 -7.00 0.13
N ALA A 36 13.52 -6.83 -0.17
CA ALA A 36 13.04 -5.76 -1.04
C ALA A 36 12.84 -4.45 -0.26
N THR A 37 13.48 -3.38 -0.72
CA THR A 37 13.28 -2.01 -0.21
C THR A 37 12.30 -1.22 -1.07
N THR A 38 12.08 -1.63 -2.32
CA THR A 38 11.13 -1.00 -3.23
C THR A 38 10.18 -2.06 -3.77
N PHE A 39 8.88 -1.87 -3.56
CA PHE A 39 7.86 -2.83 -4.01
C PHE A 39 6.48 -2.18 -4.12
N ASP A 40 5.62 -2.79 -4.93
CA ASP A 40 4.22 -2.38 -5.06
C ASP A 40 3.31 -3.34 -4.30
N VAL A 41 2.37 -2.78 -3.55
CA VAL A 41 1.21 -3.51 -3.00
C VAL A 41 -0.01 -3.12 -3.82
N LEU A 42 -0.68 -4.11 -4.40
CA LEU A 42 -1.92 -3.94 -5.14
C LEU A 42 -3.08 -4.21 -4.20
N VAL A 43 -4.04 -3.30 -4.15
CA VAL A 43 -5.22 -3.37 -3.30
C VAL A 43 -6.46 -3.27 -4.17
N ALA A 44 -7.39 -4.21 -4.00
CA ALA A 44 -8.66 -4.24 -4.70
C ALA A 44 -9.81 -4.19 -3.69
N PRO A 45 -10.74 -3.23 -3.79
CA PRO A 45 -11.93 -3.20 -2.95
C PRO A 45 -12.88 -4.34 -3.32
N VAL A 46 -13.52 -4.92 -2.30
CA VAL A 46 -14.55 -5.94 -2.40
C VAL A 46 -15.81 -5.38 -1.73
N VAL A 47 -16.83 -5.07 -2.53
CA VAL A 47 -18.09 -4.51 -2.03
C VAL A 47 -19.07 -5.64 -1.75
N THR A 48 -19.51 -5.78 -0.50
CA THR A 48 -20.50 -6.77 -0.08
C THR A 48 -21.64 -6.07 0.63
N GLY A 49 -22.76 -5.87 -0.06
CA GLY A 49 -23.86 -5.03 0.43
C GLY A 49 -23.37 -3.61 0.69
N ASP A 50 -23.56 -3.11 1.92
CA ASP A 50 -23.11 -1.78 2.35
C ASP A 50 -21.67 -1.78 2.92
N SER A 51 -21.02 -2.94 2.97
CA SER A 51 -19.65 -3.09 3.49
C SER A 51 -18.62 -3.10 2.37
N VAL A 52 -17.47 -2.48 2.64
CA VAL A 52 -16.31 -2.49 1.76
C VAL A 52 -15.17 -3.20 2.49
N ASN A 53 -14.74 -4.32 1.94
CA ASN A 53 -13.53 -5.02 2.37
C ASN A 53 -12.42 -4.82 1.33
N PHE A 54 -11.20 -5.27 1.62
CA PHE A 54 -10.08 -5.12 0.69
C PHE A 54 -9.30 -6.42 0.54
N ASN A 55 -9.07 -6.81 -0.71
CA ASN A 55 -8.09 -7.82 -1.06
C ASN A 55 -6.76 -7.15 -1.41
N GLY A 56 -5.67 -7.86 -1.16
CA GLY A 56 -4.31 -7.35 -1.31
C GLY A 56 -3.39 -8.35 -2.01
N LYS A 57 -2.42 -7.84 -2.76
CA LYS A 57 -1.32 -8.64 -3.32
C LYS A 57 0.00 -7.87 -3.22
N LEU A 58 1.02 -8.55 -2.74
CA LEU A 58 2.42 -8.15 -2.81
C LEU A 58 3.23 -9.25 -3.48
N SER A 59 4.11 -8.89 -4.39
CA SER A 59 5.04 -9.80 -5.05
C SER A 59 6.46 -9.30 -4.86
N VAL A 60 7.33 -10.15 -4.32
CA VAL A 60 8.75 -9.85 -4.11
C VAL A 60 9.62 -11.04 -4.52
N GLU A 61 10.71 -10.77 -5.22
CA GLU A 61 11.71 -11.79 -5.52
C GLU A 61 12.73 -11.89 -4.38
N GLN A 62 13.07 -13.13 -4.00
CA GLN A 62 14.13 -13.40 -3.04
C GLN A 62 14.83 -14.70 -3.40
N ASN A 63 16.17 -14.67 -3.46
CA ASN A 63 17.00 -15.86 -3.73
C ASN A 63 16.57 -16.67 -4.97
N GLY A 64 16.10 -15.99 -6.02
CA GLY A 64 15.63 -16.63 -7.27
C GLY A 64 14.23 -17.26 -7.20
N ALA A 65 13.52 -17.12 -6.08
CA ALA A 65 12.12 -17.51 -5.95
C ALA A 65 11.21 -16.27 -5.90
N LEU A 66 10.04 -16.36 -6.52
CA LEU A 66 9.00 -15.35 -6.42
C LEU A 66 8.11 -15.66 -5.20
N HIS A 67 8.04 -14.72 -4.27
CA HIS A 67 7.17 -14.78 -3.11
C HIS A 67 5.96 -13.87 -3.34
N ASN A 68 4.77 -14.46 -3.39
CA ASN A 68 3.53 -13.72 -3.43
C ASN A 68 2.84 -13.79 -2.07
N PHE A 69 2.43 -12.64 -1.56
CA PHE A 69 1.61 -12.50 -0.38
C PHE A 69 0.24 -12.02 -0.82
N PHE A 70 -0.80 -12.74 -0.42
CA PHE A 70 -2.18 -12.40 -0.74
C PHE A 70 -2.96 -12.16 0.54
N LEU A 71 -3.85 -11.18 0.50
CA LEU A 71 -4.95 -11.05 1.45
C LEU A 71 -6.23 -11.24 0.65
N VAL A 72 -6.97 -12.31 0.92
CA VAL A 72 -8.24 -12.62 0.24
C VAL A 72 -9.28 -12.89 1.31
N ASP A 73 -10.33 -12.07 1.34
CA ASP A 73 -11.42 -12.17 2.31
C ASP A 73 -10.91 -12.22 3.76
N SER A 74 -9.95 -11.34 4.07
CA SER A 74 -9.27 -11.25 5.37
C SER A 74 -8.42 -12.48 5.76
N VAL A 75 -8.15 -13.40 4.81
CA VAL A 75 -7.24 -14.53 4.98
C VAL A 75 -5.92 -14.26 4.27
N SER A 76 -4.82 -14.40 5.01
CA SER A 76 -3.46 -14.21 4.49
C SER A 76 -2.91 -15.51 3.90
N TYR A 77 -2.38 -15.44 2.69
CA TYR A 77 -1.71 -16.55 2.00
C TYR A 77 -0.29 -16.15 1.60
N HIS A 78 0.61 -17.12 1.67
CA HIS A 78 1.97 -17.02 1.13
C HIS A 78 2.16 -18.09 0.06
N GLU A 79 2.45 -17.64 -1.15
CA GLU A 79 2.81 -18.51 -2.26
C GLU A 79 4.29 -18.33 -2.59
N VAL A 80 4.99 -19.44 -2.79
CA VAL A 80 6.37 -19.47 -3.26
C VAL A 80 6.41 -20.18 -4.60
N ILE A 81 6.93 -19.49 -5.61
CA ILE A 81 7.16 -20.02 -6.94
C ILE A 81 8.67 -20.11 -7.16
N ASN A 82 9.18 -21.32 -7.40
CA ASN A 82 10.58 -21.57 -7.70
C ASN A 82 10.65 -22.52 -8.92
N GLY A 83 10.98 -21.95 -10.08
CA GLY A 83 10.91 -22.64 -11.36
C GLY A 83 9.48 -23.16 -11.63
N SER A 84 9.34 -24.46 -11.77
CA SER A 84 8.05 -25.14 -12.00
C SER A 84 7.27 -25.43 -10.71
N THR A 85 7.92 -25.32 -9.54
CA THR A 85 7.33 -25.68 -8.25
C THR A 85 6.55 -24.49 -7.70
N ARG A 86 5.32 -24.74 -7.25
CA ARG A 86 4.45 -23.75 -6.61
C ARG A 86 3.90 -24.35 -5.31
N VAL A 87 4.13 -23.65 -4.21
CA VAL A 87 3.61 -24.03 -2.88
C VAL A 87 2.84 -22.85 -2.33
N THR A 88 1.62 -23.09 -1.83
CA THR A 88 0.79 -22.07 -1.17
C THR A 88 0.47 -22.52 0.24
N THR A 89 0.69 -21.65 1.22
CA THR A 89 0.39 -21.89 2.63
C THR A 89 -0.43 -20.73 3.20
N CYS A 90 -1.28 -21.02 4.18
CA CYS A 90 -1.88 -19.96 5.00
C CYS A 90 -0.77 -19.30 5.82
N GLN A 91 -0.81 -17.97 5.88
CA GLN A 91 0.11 -17.16 6.67
C GLN A 91 -0.66 -16.56 7.86
N SER A 92 0.02 -16.29 8.97
CA SER A 92 -0.62 -15.58 10.08
C SER A 92 -1.06 -14.18 9.63
N ALA A 93 -2.21 -13.74 10.14
CA ALA A 93 -2.75 -12.42 9.85
C ALA A 93 -1.80 -11.28 10.28
N GLU A 94 -0.87 -11.54 11.19
CA GLU A 94 0.12 -10.58 11.70
C GLU A 94 1.13 -10.12 10.62
N PHE A 95 1.28 -10.89 9.53
CA PHE A 95 2.29 -10.59 8.51
C PHE A 95 1.84 -9.56 7.48
N ILE A 96 0.53 -9.36 7.32
CA ILE A 96 -0.07 -8.40 6.39
C ILE A 96 -0.97 -7.48 7.22
N PRO A 97 -0.59 -6.21 7.43
CA PRO A 97 -1.46 -5.29 8.16
C PRO A 97 -2.81 -5.17 7.47
N ASP A 98 -3.86 -4.94 8.26
CA ASP A 98 -5.20 -4.72 7.73
C ASP A 98 -5.20 -3.53 6.75
N VAL A 99 -5.54 -3.82 5.51
CA VAL A 99 -5.56 -2.85 4.42
C VAL A 99 -6.59 -1.75 4.69
N ALA A 100 -7.72 -2.08 5.32
CA ALA A 100 -8.71 -1.08 5.72
C ALA A 100 -8.11 -0.10 6.72
N TYR A 101 -7.24 -0.56 7.62
CA TYR A 101 -6.55 0.30 8.58
C TYR A 101 -5.53 1.22 7.90
N VAL A 102 -4.80 0.73 6.89
CA VAL A 102 -3.90 1.56 6.07
C VAL A 102 -4.68 2.61 5.29
N VAL A 103 -5.77 2.22 4.62
CA VAL A 103 -6.62 3.13 3.84
C VAL A 103 -7.24 4.20 4.75
N ASN A 104 -7.73 3.82 5.93
CA ASN A 104 -8.25 4.76 6.93
C ASN A 104 -7.18 5.72 7.45
N ALA A 105 -5.95 5.23 7.68
CA ALA A 105 -4.83 6.09 8.05
C ALA A 105 -4.57 7.13 6.94
N ILE A 106 -4.50 6.72 5.67
CA ILE A 106 -4.33 7.64 4.53
C ILE A 106 -5.50 8.63 4.44
N ALA A 107 -6.74 8.15 4.59
CA ALA A 107 -7.95 8.97 4.59
C ALA A 107 -7.98 10.03 5.70
N SER A 108 -7.44 9.70 6.87
CA SER A 108 -7.33 10.60 8.02
C SER A 108 -6.12 11.54 7.97
N ALA A 109 -5.31 11.48 6.90
CA ALA A 109 -4.07 12.24 6.82
C ALA A 109 -4.35 13.75 6.74
N THR A 110 -3.59 14.54 7.50
CA THR A 110 -3.75 15.98 7.61
C THR A 110 -2.62 16.72 6.89
N ASP A 111 -2.94 17.83 6.21
CA ASP A 111 -1.94 18.72 5.60
C ASP A 111 -0.91 19.19 6.64
N VAL A 112 0.37 19.16 6.25
CA VAL A 112 1.48 19.74 7.02
C VAL A 112 2.26 20.72 6.15
N SER A 113 2.35 21.96 6.61
CA SER A 113 2.96 23.08 5.87
C SER A 113 4.49 23.02 5.82
N SER A 114 5.12 22.33 6.77
CA SER A 114 6.55 22.11 6.79
C SER A 114 6.89 20.79 7.50
N LEU A 115 7.97 20.16 7.03
CA LEU A 115 8.51 18.95 7.62
C LEU A 115 9.95 19.22 8.04
N SER A 116 10.22 19.22 9.33
CA SER A 116 11.60 19.21 9.82
C SER A 116 12.10 17.77 9.82
N THR A 117 12.76 17.36 8.74
CA THR A 117 13.36 16.03 8.64
C THR A 117 14.82 16.16 8.24
N ASN A 118 15.67 15.35 8.89
CA ASN A 118 17.09 15.18 8.51
C ASN A 118 17.27 14.24 7.32
N GLN A 119 16.18 13.79 6.70
CA GLN A 119 16.16 12.88 5.56
C GLN A 119 15.84 13.65 4.28
N THR A 120 16.56 13.33 3.21
CA THR A 120 16.41 13.95 1.89
C THR A 120 15.20 13.36 1.15
N ILE A 121 13.99 13.73 1.57
CA ILE A 121 12.75 13.28 0.92
C ILE A 121 12.10 14.47 0.25
N SER A 122 11.96 14.41 -1.07
CA SER A 122 11.35 15.48 -1.88
C SER A 122 9.93 15.09 -2.31
N CYS A 123 8.97 15.97 -2.03
CA CYS A 123 7.61 15.89 -2.55
C CYS A 123 7.41 16.93 -3.63
N THR A 124 8.14 16.77 -4.73
CA THR A 124 8.11 17.73 -5.84
C THR A 124 6.73 17.74 -6.48
N ASN A 125 6.09 18.92 -6.56
CA ASN A 125 4.72 19.12 -7.07
C ASN A 125 3.61 18.43 -6.25
N GLY A 126 3.88 18.08 -5.00
CA GLY A 126 2.90 17.44 -4.13
C GLY A 126 2.65 18.19 -2.83
N LYS A 127 1.63 17.74 -2.09
CA LYS A 127 1.38 18.19 -0.72
C LYS A 127 1.86 17.15 0.28
N TRP A 128 2.50 17.64 1.33
CA TRP A 128 2.87 16.82 2.47
C TRP A 128 1.67 16.60 3.38
N LEU A 129 1.39 15.34 3.68
CA LEU A 129 0.35 14.93 4.61
C LEU A 129 1.01 14.16 5.75
N ARG A 130 0.44 14.27 6.95
CA ARG A 130 0.83 13.47 8.10
C ARG A 130 -0.30 12.53 8.47
N THR A 131 0.03 11.28 8.75
CA THR A 131 -0.90 10.28 9.27
C THR A 131 -0.29 9.50 10.43
N THR A 132 -1.13 8.79 11.18
CA THR A 132 -0.72 7.83 12.20
C THR A 132 -1.18 6.45 11.80
N PHE A 133 -0.27 5.49 11.84
CA PHE A 133 -0.56 4.09 11.55
C PHE A 133 0.18 3.20 12.55
N ALA A 134 -0.50 2.23 13.14
CA ALA A 134 0.08 1.31 14.13
C ALA A 134 0.82 2.01 15.30
N GLY A 135 0.34 3.19 15.72
CA GLY A 135 0.96 4.01 16.77
C GLY A 135 2.14 4.87 16.32
N GLU A 136 2.59 4.74 15.07
CA GLU A 136 3.71 5.48 14.52
C GLU A 136 3.25 6.61 13.59
N SER A 137 3.97 7.74 13.62
CA SER A 137 3.71 8.86 12.72
C SER A 137 4.42 8.67 11.38
N TYR A 138 3.66 8.78 10.30
CA TYR A 138 4.14 8.72 8.93
C TYR A 138 3.86 10.03 8.20
N VAL A 139 4.70 10.28 7.21
CA VAL A 139 4.59 11.42 6.31
C VAL A 139 4.33 10.88 4.92
N LEU A 140 3.28 11.36 4.28
CA LEU A 140 2.89 10.99 2.92
C LEU A 140 3.15 12.17 1.99
N CYS A 141 3.56 11.87 0.76
CA CYS A 141 3.63 12.84 -0.33
C CYS A 141 2.47 12.57 -1.28
N SER A 142 1.50 13.48 -1.37
CA SER A 142 0.46 13.40 -2.38
C SER A 142 0.92 14.12 -3.63
N SER A 143 1.22 13.37 -4.69
CA SER A 143 1.48 13.95 -6.01
C SER A 143 0.20 13.93 -6.83
N LEU A 144 -0.20 15.09 -7.35
CA LEU A 144 -1.22 15.18 -8.39
C LEU A 144 -0.58 14.75 -9.71
N THR A 145 -0.29 13.46 -9.87
CA THR A 145 -0.25 12.92 -11.22
C THR A 145 -1.71 12.86 -11.67
N THR A 146 -2.02 13.43 -12.83
CA THR A 146 -3.36 13.39 -13.40
C THR A 146 -3.54 12.05 -14.13
N PRO A 147 -4.23 11.03 -13.59
CA PRO A 147 -5.08 10.22 -14.43
C PRO A 147 -6.36 11.02 -14.68
N THR A 148 -6.80 11.02 -15.92
CA THR A 148 -7.97 11.73 -16.48
C THR A 148 -9.33 11.29 -15.92
N SER A 149 -9.41 10.75 -14.70
CA SER A 149 -10.68 10.40 -14.04
C SER A 149 -10.72 10.91 -12.60
N ARG A 150 -11.22 12.14 -12.44
CA ARG A 150 -11.58 12.70 -11.13
C ARG A 150 -12.79 11.93 -10.58
N CYS A 151 -12.57 11.05 -9.61
CA CYS A 151 -13.62 10.65 -8.67
C CYS A 151 -13.27 11.24 -7.30
N THR A 152 -13.95 12.31 -6.91
CA THR A 152 -13.86 12.89 -5.58
C THR A 152 -14.66 12.02 -4.62
N ALA A 153 -14.01 11.09 -3.91
CA ALA A 153 -14.61 10.45 -2.76
C ALA A 153 -14.60 11.44 -1.59
N ARG A 154 -15.79 11.83 -1.15
CA ARG A 154 -16.02 12.52 0.12
C ARG A 154 -16.21 11.42 1.16
N ILE A 155 -15.31 11.35 2.13
CA ILE A 155 -15.50 10.54 3.34
C ILE A 155 -16.32 11.37 4.32
#